data_AF-A0A8R1EER5-F1
#
_entry.id   AF-A0A8R1EER5-F1
#
_cell.length_a   1.000
_cell.length_b   1.000
_cell.length_c   1.000
_cell.angle_alpha   90.00
_cell.angle_beta   90.00
_cell.angle_gamma   90.00
#
_symmetry.space_group_name_H-M   'P 1'
#
loop_
_entity.id
_entity.type
_entity.pdbx_description
1 polymer ?
#
loop_
_entity_poly.entity_id
_entity_poly.type
_entity_poly.pdbx_seq_one_letter_code
_entity_poly.pdbx_strand_id
1 'polypeptide(L)'
;MIQQIFELSLTEPRIEGKVRQLVALVAGVPLQDVGIYFSWRKVLDKNRQDYFDLMIAEVLTSYFNVPTKPGDIQNMDAYWQILNRITCKGC
;
A
#
# COMPACT_ATOMS: atom_id res chain seq x y z
N MET A 1 -9.11 8.72 -12.71
CA MET A 1 -9.91 7.49 -12.49
C MET A 1 -9.40 6.71 -11.28
N ILE A 2 -8.08 6.46 -11.19
CA ILE A 2 -7.45 5.75 -10.06
C ILE A 2 -7.69 6.43 -8.70
N GLN A 3 -7.58 7.77 -8.63
CA GLN A 3 -7.76 8.52 -7.39
C GLN A 3 -9.16 8.38 -6.76
N GLN A 4 -10.22 8.37 -7.60
CA GLN A 4 -11.61 8.19 -7.15
C GLN A 4 -11.85 6.80 -6.55
N ILE A 5 -11.21 5.76 -7.09
CA ILE A 5 -11.34 4.39 -6.56
C ILE A 5 -10.78 4.32 -5.14
N PHE A 6 -9.64 4.97 -4.88
CA PHE A 6 -9.04 4.98 -3.55
C PHE A 6 -9.77 5.88 -2.57
N GLU A 7 -10.29 7.03 -2.99
CA GLU A 7 -11.14 7.86 -2.14
C GLU A 7 -12.39 7.11 -1.65
N LEU A 8 -13.00 6.28 -2.50
CA LEU A 8 -14.17 5.47 -2.14
C LEU A 8 -13.82 4.22 -1.34
N SER A 9 -12.61 3.68 -1.49
CA SER A 9 -12.21 2.41 -0.85
C SER A 9 -11.44 2.58 0.45
N LEU A 10 -10.73 3.69 0.64
CA LEU A 10 -9.91 3.99 1.82
C LEU A 10 -10.72 4.75 2.87
N THR A 11 -11.78 4.11 3.36
CA THR A 11 -12.80 4.70 4.24
C THR A 11 -12.41 4.73 5.72
N GLU A 12 -11.37 3.98 6.14
CA GLU A 12 -10.94 3.96 7.53
C GLU A 12 -10.49 5.36 8.00
N PRO A 13 -10.91 5.84 9.18
CA PRO A 13 -10.52 7.16 9.66
C PRO A 13 -9.04 7.22 10.06
N ARG A 14 -8.48 6.09 10.51
CA ARG A 14 -7.08 5.98 10.95
C ARG A 14 -6.18 5.66 9.76
N ILE A 15 -5.02 6.33 9.71
CA ILE A 15 -4.05 6.15 8.64
C ILE A 15 -3.56 4.70 8.52
N GLU A 16 -3.37 4.01 9.65
CA GLU A 16 -3.07 2.58 9.67
C GLU A 16 -4.16 1.75 8.97
N GLY A 17 -5.42 2.03 9.28
CA GLY A 17 -6.57 1.36 8.66
C GLY A 17 -6.61 1.59 7.15
N LYS A 18 -6.36 2.84 6.71
CA LYS A 18 -6.27 3.17 5.27
C LYS A 18 -5.14 2.41 4.59
N VAL A 19 -3.96 2.31 5.21
CA VAL A 19 -2.84 1.55 4.64
C VAL A 19 -3.16 0.07 4.53
N ARG A 20 -3.82 -0.52 5.53
CA ARG A 20 -4.28 -1.92 5.46
C ARG A 20 -5.31 -2.13 4.35
N GLN A 21 -6.29 -1.22 4.22
CA GLN A 21 -7.27 -1.25 3.11
C GLN A 21 -6.59 -1.14 1.75
N LEU A 22 -5.60 -0.25 1.61
CA LEU A 22 -4.83 -0.08 0.38
C LEU A 22 -4.09 -1.37 0.01
N VAL A 23 -3.35 -1.95 0.96
CA VAL A 23 -2.62 -3.21 0.73
C VAL A 23 -3.59 -4.34 0.35
N ALA A 24 -4.71 -4.47 1.05
CA ALA A 24 -5.74 -5.48 0.77
C ALA A 24 -6.29 -5.33 -0.66
N LEU A 25 -6.65 -4.10 -1.04
CA LEU A 25 -7.20 -3.77 -2.34
C LEU A 25 -6.22 -4.09 -3.48
N VAL A 26 -4.97 -3.64 -3.37
CA VAL A 26 -3.97 -3.81 -4.43
C VAL A 26 -3.48 -5.26 -4.51
N ALA A 27 -3.32 -5.94 -3.37
CA ALA A 27 -2.95 -7.36 -3.35
C ALA A 27 -4.12 -8.27 -3.74
N GLY A 28 -5.35 -7.77 -3.79
CA GLY A 28 -6.55 -8.54 -4.07
C GLY A 28 -6.81 -9.62 -3.00
N VAL A 29 -6.64 -9.25 -1.73
CA VAL A 29 -6.85 -10.13 -0.58
C VAL A 29 -7.87 -9.54 0.40
N PRO A 30 -8.57 -10.36 1.20
CA PRO A 30 -9.42 -9.87 2.27
C PRO A 30 -8.68 -8.97 3.27
N LEU A 31 -9.30 -7.87 3.72
CA LEU A 31 -8.71 -6.95 4.70
C LEU A 31 -8.33 -7.64 6.03
N GLN A 32 -9.13 -8.63 6.45
CA GLN A 32 -8.87 -9.43 7.64
C GLN A 32 -7.56 -10.22 7.58
N ASP A 33 -7.07 -10.52 6.38
CA ASP A 33 -5.82 -11.26 6.18
C ASP A 33 -4.60 -10.33 6.24
N VAL A 34 -4.79 -9.02 6.07
CA VAL A 34 -3.73 -8.00 6.19
C VAL A 34 -3.47 -7.70 7.66
N GLY A 35 -2.81 -8.63 8.35
CA GLY A 35 -2.31 -8.50 9.71
C GLY A 35 -0.81 -8.20 9.78
N ILE A 36 -0.23 -8.19 10.99
CA ILE A 36 1.18 -7.81 11.22
C ILE A 36 2.19 -8.74 10.53
N TYR A 37 1.78 -9.98 10.25
CA TYR A 37 2.60 -11.01 9.60
C TYR A 37 2.28 -11.20 8.12
N PHE A 38 1.31 -10.44 7.59
CA PHE A 38 0.96 -10.52 6.18
C PHE A 38 2.11 -10.01 5.32
N SER A 39 2.46 -10.78 4.29
CA SER A 39 3.50 -10.41 3.33
C SER A 39 3.01 -10.60 1.90
N TRP A 40 2.79 -9.51 1.18
CA TRP A 40 2.36 -9.57 -0.23
C TRP A 40 3.41 -10.24 -1.11
N ARG A 41 4.69 -10.12 -0.77
CA ARG A 41 5.81 -10.78 -1.48
C ARG A 41 5.72 -12.30 -1.44
N LYS A 42 5.09 -12.87 -0.42
CA LYS A 42 4.92 -14.33 -0.27
C LYS A 42 3.67 -14.87 -0.97
N VAL A 43 2.68 -14.02 -1.22
CA VAL A 43 1.39 -14.44 -1.80
C VAL A 43 1.21 -14.04 -3.27
N LEU A 44 1.95 -13.03 -3.74
CA LEU A 44 1.89 -12.55 -5.13
C LEU A 44 3.02 -13.15 -5.96
N ASP A 45 2.72 -13.55 -7.19
CA ASP A 45 3.74 -13.83 -8.20
C ASP A 45 4.48 -12.55 -8.65
N LYS A 46 5.56 -12.70 -9.42
CA LYS A 46 6.42 -11.58 -9.82
C LYS A 46 5.68 -10.48 -10.59
N ASN A 47 4.78 -10.85 -11.51
CA ASN A 47 4.05 -9.87 -12.31
C ASN A 47 3.08 -9.07 -11.42
N ARG A 48 2.41 -9.76 -10.48
CA ARG A 48 1.52 -9.11 -9.51
C ARG A 48 2.28 -8.26 -8.51
N GLN A 49 3.51 -8.64 -8.13
CA GLN A 49 4.37 -7.82 -7.29
C GLN A 49 4.78 -6.52 -7.99
N ASP A 50 5.16 -6.58 -9.28
CA ASP A 50 5.54 -5.37 -10.03
C ASP A 50 4.34 -4.42 -10.21
N TYR A 51 3.15 -4.97 -10.46
CA TYR A 51 1.91 -4.18 -10.47
C TYR A 51 1.60 -3.58 -9.09
N PHE A 52 1.76 -4.36 -8.01
CA PHE A 52 1.56 -3.89 -6.65
C PHE A 52 2.48 -2.70 -6.33
N ASP A 53 3.76 -2.79 -6.69
CA ASP A 53 4.75 -1.74 -6.45
C ASP A 53 4.40 -0.45 -7.19
N LEU A 54 3.91 -0.56 -8.43
CA LEU A 54 3.46 0.57 -9.22
C LEU A 54 2.25 1.25 -8.58
N MET A 55 1.23 0.48 -8.21
CA MET A 55 -0.01 1.00 -7.65
C MET A 55 0.21 1.65 -6.28
N ILE A 56 0.99 1.02 -5.40
CA ILE A 56 1.30 1.59 -4.09
C ILE A 56 2.08 2.89 -4.25
N ALA A 57 3.10 2.93 -5.11
CA ALA A 57 3.88 4.15 -5.34
C ALA A 57 3.02 5.30 -5.88
N GLU A 58 2.08 5.02 -6.80
CA GLU A 58 1.15 6.01 -7.34
C GLU A 58 0.21 6.55 -6.26
N VAL A 59 -0.35 5.69 -5.41
CA VAL A 59 -1.23 6.12 -4.31
C VAL A 59 -0.49 6.92 -3.27
N LEU A 60 0.71 6.50 -2.88
CA LEU A 60 1.52 7.25 -1.92
C LEU A 60 1.83 8.65 -2.45
N THR A 61 2.16 8.77 -3.74
CA THR A 61 2.47 10.05 -4.37
C THR A 61 1.22 10.93 -4.52
N SER A 62 0.11 10.38 -5.02
CA SER A 62 -1.07 11.17 -5.42
C SER A 62 -2.07 11.41 -4.29
N TYR A 63 -2.28 10.44 -3.41
CA TYR A 63 -3.27 10.50 -2.33
C TYR A 63 -2.65 10.92 -1.00
N PHE A 64 -1.49 10.35 -0.65
CA PHE A 64 -0.80 10.67 0.60
C PHE A 64 0.22 11.82 0.47
N ASN A 65 0.47 12.33 -0.75
CA ASN A 65 1.46 13.37 -1.03
C ASN A 65 2.89 13.01 -0.57
N VAL A 66 3.26 11.72 -0.67
CA VAL A 66 4.57 11.19 -0.33
C VAL A 66 5.27 10.74 -1.61
N PRO A 67 6.23 11.54 -2.15
CA PRO A 67 6.94 11.20 -3.38
C PRO A 67 7.56 9.81 -3.29
N THR A 68 7.07 8.90 -4.12
CA THR A 68 7.43 7.48 -4.05
C THR A 68 7.53 6.91 -5.46
N LYS A 69 8.59 6.14 -5.70
CA LYS A 69 8.77 5.36 -6.94
C LYS A 69 8.57 3.88 -6.64
N PRO A 70 8.22 3.04 -7.63
CA PRO A 70 8.04 1.59 -7.43
C PRO A 70 9.25 0.92 -6.75
N GLY A 71 10.47 1.35 -7.10
CA GLY A 71 11.70 0.86 -6.48
C GLY A 71 11.82 1.10 -4.97
N ASP A 72 11.13 2.13 -4.43
CA ASP A 72 11.08 2.38 -2.99
C ASP A 72 10.23 1.32 -2.27
N ILE A 73 9.29 0.70 -2.98
CA ILE A 73 8.37 -0.31 -2.45
C ILE A 73 8.92 -1.73 -2.60
N GLN A 74 9.78 -1.97 -3.59
CA GLN A 74 10.32 -3.30 -3.93
C GLN A 74 10.89 -4.08 -2.74
N ASN A 75 11.53 -3.39 -1.80
CA ASN A 75 12.14 -4.00 -0.60
C ASN A 75 11.20 -4.04 0.62
N MET A 76 9.96 -3.57 0.47
CA MET A 76 8.92 -3.66 1.48
C MET A 76 8.11 -4.94 1.27
N ASP A 77 7.70 -5.54 2.37
CA ASP A 77 6.89 -6.73 2.40
C ASP A 77 5.72 -6.64 3.39
N ALA A 78 5.68 -5.64 4.27
CA ALA A 78 4.65 -5.50 5.29
C ALA A 78 4.02 -4.11 5.35
N TYR A 79 2.73 -4.04 5.71
CA TYR A 79 1.95 -2.80 5.64
C TYR A 79 2.52 -1.69 6.56
N TRP A 80 3.14 -2.07 7.68
CA TRP A 80 3.72 -1.12 8.62
C TRP A 80 4.91 -0.36 8.02
N GLN A 81 5.61 -0.90 7.01
CA GLN A 81 6.69 -0.19 6.31
C GLN A 81 6.12 0.95 5.47
N ILE A 82 4.98 0.71 4.82
CA ILE A 82 4.23 1.74 4.09
C ILE A 82 3.71 2.79 5.07
N LEU A 83 3.14 2.37 6.19
CA LEU A 83 2.70 3.27 7.25
C LEU A 83 3.84 4.17 7.73
N ASN A 84 4.99 3.58 8.05
CA ASN A 84 6.18 4.31 8.49
C ASN A 84 6.63 5.34 7.44
N ARG A 85 6.59 4.99 6.16
CA ARG A 85 6.92 5.92 5.07
C ARG A 85 5.98 7.13 5.04
N ILE A 86 4.69 6.94 5.32
CA ILE A 86 3.73 8.04 5.34
C ILE A 86 3.91 8.92 6.59
N THR A 87 4.22 8.30 7.74
CA THR A 87 4.28 9.02 9.02
C THR A 87 5.65 9.59 9.35
N CYS A 88 6.74 9.06 8.78
CA CYS A 88 8.09 9.56 9.00
C CYS A 88 8.36 10.81 8.14
N LYS A 89 8.26 12.00 8.73
CA LYS A 89 8.72 13.25 8.09
C LYS A 89 10.25 13.33 8.20
N GLY A 90 10.99 12.99 7.14
CA GLY A 90 12.45 13.12 7.07
C GLY A 90 13.23 11.81 6.94
N CYS A 91 12.52 10.69 6.80
CA CYS A 91 12.99 9.55 6.01
C CYS A 91 12.79 9.88 4.51
#